data_AF-X1UPI7-F1
#
_entry.id   AF-X1UPI7-F1
#
_cell.length_a   1.000
_cell.length_b   1.000
_cell.length_c   1.000
_cell.angle_alpha   90.00
_cell.angle_beta   90.00
_cell.angle_gamma   90.00
#
_symmetry.space_group_name_H-M   'P 1'
#
loop_
_entity.id
_entity.type
_entity.pdbx_description
1 polymer ?
#
loop_
_entity_poly.entity_id
_entity_poly.type
_entity_poly.pdbx_seq_one_letter_code
_entity_poly.pdbx_strand_id
1 'polypeptide(L)'
;MSSDRIKVLIMGAAGRDFHNFNTLYRDNPKYEIVAFTATQIPDIVDRKYPIELSGELYPNGIPIYDEADLCHLIKELNGDEV
;
A
#
# COMPACT_ATOMS: atom_id res chain seq x y z
N MET A 1 0.25 -23.32 -2.65
CA MET A 1 -0.83 -22.88 -3.55
C MET A 1 -0.76 -21.36 -3.53
N SER A 2 -0.12 -20.74 -4.53
CA SER A 2 -0.18 -19.28 -4.70
C SER A 2 -1.62 -18.97 -5.09
N SER A 3 -2.40 -18.39 -4.19
CA SER A 3 -3.54 -17.60 -4.65
C SER A 3 -2.92 -16.31 -5.16
N ASP A 4 -2.89 -16.13 -6.48
CA ASP A 4 -2.36 -14.92 -7.10
C ASP A 4 -3.28 -13.75 -6.71
N ARG A 5 -2.93 -13.10 -5.60
CA ARG A 5 -3.57 -11.87 -5.15
C ARG A 5 -3.23 -10.77 -6.13
N ILE A 6 -4.19 -9.89 -6.37
CA ILE A 6 -3.97 -8.69 -7.20
C ILE A 6 -3.11 -7.74 -6.37
N LYS A 7 -1.90 -7.46 -6.85
CA LYS A 7 -0.97 -6.55 -6.19
C LYS A 7 -1.31 -5.11 -6.54
N VAL A 8 -1.65 -4.32 -5.54
CA VAL A 8 -2.09 -2.94 -5.71
C VAL A 8 -1.09 -2.02 -5.03
N LEU A 9 -0.64 -0.99 -5.76
CA LEU A 9 0.16 0.09 -5.23
C LEU A 9 -0.73 1.34 -5.11
N ILE A 10 -1.07 1.76 -3.90
CA ILE A 10 -2.01 2.87 -3.73
C ILE A 10 -1.26 4.20 -3.84
N MET A 11 -1.63 5.03 -4.81
CA MET A 11 -1.13 6.39 -4.89
C MET A 11 -1.76 7.28 -3.81
N GLY A 12 -0.92 7.86 -2.96
CA GLY A 12 -1.35 8.70 -1.84
C GLY A 12 -1.34 7.96 -0.50
N ALA A 13 -1.01 8.70 0.56
CA ALA A 13 -0.85 8.20 1.92
C ALA A 13 -1.56 9.10 2.93
N ALA A 14 -2.81 9.48 2.65
CA ALA A 14 -3.66 10.22 3.57
C ALA A 14 -5.16 10.09 3.22
N GLY A 15 -6.01 10.61 4.11
CA GLY A 15 -7.42 10.86 3.82
C GLY A 15 -8.14 9.70 3.13
N ARG A 16 -8.48 9.89 1.85
CA ARG A 16 -9.23 8.91 1.05
C ARG A 16 -8.46 7.62 0.83
N ASP A 17 -7.15 7.67 0.66
CA ASP A 17 -6.34 6.52 0.25
C ASP A 17 -6.28 5.50 1.39
N PHE A 18 -6.04 5.99 2.61
CA PHE A 18 -6.18 5.19 3.82
C PHE A 18 -7.62 4.75 4.06
N HIS A 19 -8.62 5.58 3.76
CA HIS A 19 -10.03 5.18 3.90
C HIS A 19 -10.38 4.01 2.96
N ASN A 20 -9.97 4.08 1.70
CA ASN A 20 -10.16 3.02 0.72
C ASN A 20 -9.44 1.74 1.16
N PHE A 21 -8.20 1.85 1.63
CA PHE A 21 -7.50 0.72 2.25
C PHE A 21 -8.31 0.09 3.37
N ASN A 22 -8.71 0.90 4.35
CA ASN A 22 -9.39 0.46 5.56
C ASN A 22 -10.77 -0.16 5.30
N THR A 23 -11.46 0.24 4.23
CA THR A 23 -12.85 -0.17 3.97
C THR A 23 -12.99 -1.23 2.88
N LEU A 24 -12.06 -1.28 1.92
CA LEU A 24 -12.14 -2.18 0.76
C LEU A 24 -11.05 -3.26 0.74
N TYR A 25 -9.84 -2.94 1.21
CA TYR A 25 -8.66 -3.77 0.98
C TYR A 25 -8.14 -4.50 2.22
N ARG A 26 -8.22 -3.90 3.40
CA ARG A 26 -7.55 -4.33 4.64
C ARG A 26 -7.66 -5.83 4.91
N ASP A 27 -8.87 -6.37 4.89
CA ASP A 27 -9.17 -7.76 5.23
C ASP A 27 -9.64 -8.57 4.01
N ASN A 28 -9.38 -8.06 2.80
CA ASN A 28 -9.80 -8.68 1.56
C ASN A 28 -8.69 -9.55 0.96
N PRO A 29 -8.76 -10.89 1.07
CA PRO A 29 -7.67 -11.78 0.64
C PRO A 29 -7.49 -11.85 -0.88
N LYS A 30 -8.35 -11.19 -1.66
CA LYS A 30 -8.18 -11.06 -3.12
C LYS A 30 -7.06 -10.08 -3.48
N TYR A 31 -6.78 -9.10 -2.63
CA TYR A 31 -5.83 -8.03 -2.89
C TYR A 31 -4.62 -8.12 -1.97
N GLU A 32 -3.49 -7.62 -2.46
CA GLU A 32 -2.26 -7.42 -1.70
C GLU A 32 -1.79 -5.98 -1.93
N ILE A 33 -1.94 -5.13 -0.92
CA ILE A 33 -1.43 -3.76 -0.97
C ILE A 33 0.07 -3.83 -0.71
N VAL A 34 0.86 -3.62 -1.77
CA VAL A 34 2.32 -3.77 -1.71
C VAL A 34 3.00 -2.52 -1.19
N ALA A 35 2.42 -1.33 -1.44
CA ALA A 35 2.86 -0.08 -0.84
C ALA A 35 1.81 1.04 -0.99
N PHE A 36 2.02 2.11 -0.23
CA PHE A 36 1.50 3.45 -0.54
C PHE A 36 2.61 4.32 -1.13
N THR A 37 2.25 5.38 -1.85
CA THR A 37 3.18 6.47 -2.20
C THR A 37 2.73 7.81 -1.61
N ALA A 38 3.64 8.77 -1.46
CA ALA A 38 3.32 10.10 -0.97
C ALA A 38 4.19 11.20 -1.60
N THR A 39 3.66 12.42 -1.70
CA THR A 39 4.37 13.62 -2.21
C THR A 39 4.35 14.81 -1.27
N GLN A 40 3.27 15.00 -0.51
CA GLN A 40 2.97 16.29 0.14
C GLN A 40 3.13 16.30 1.67
N ILE A 41 3.34 15.14 2.31
CA ILE A 41 3.35 15.05 3.77
C ILE A 41 4.79 14.97 4.24
N PRO A 42 5.29 15.97 4.98
CA PRO A 42 6.65 15.96 5.52
C PRO A 42 6.90 14.70 6.36
N ASP A 43 8.08 14.12 6.22
CA ASP A 43 8.58 12.97 6.99
C ASP A 43 7.70 11.71 6.94
N ILE A 44 6.80 11.56 5.94
CA ILE A 44 5.99 10.35 5.78
C ILE A 44 6.68 9.26 4.96
N VAL A 45 7.55 9.66 4.03
CA VAL A 45 8.33 8.74 3.20
C VAL A 45 9.22 7.88 4.12
N ASP A 46 9.39 6.61 3.75
CA ASP A 46 10.09 5.58 4.52
C ASP A 46 9.41 5.17 5.83
N ARG A 47 8.24 5.74 6.14
CA ARG A 47 7.38 5.22 7.22
C ARG A 47 6.54 4.06 6.70
N LYS A 48 5.83 3.44 7.64
CA LYS A 48 4.82 2.43 7.34
C LYS A 48 3.45 2.90 7.79
N TYR A 49 2.44 2.51 7.03
CA TYR A 49 1.08 2.48 7.54
C TYR A 49 1.04 1.57 8.79
N PRO A 50 0.46 2.02 9.93
CA PRO A 50 0.64 1.36 11.22
C PRO A 50 0.11 -0.07 11.25
N ILE A 51 0.83 -0.99 11.91
CA ILE A 51 0.45 -2.40 12.05
C ILE A 51 -0.94 -2.52 12.70
N GLU A 52 -1.20 -1.71 13.71
CA GLU A 52 -2.43 -1.67 14.49
C GLU A 52 -3.67 -1.31 13.65
N LEU A 53 -3.46 -0.68 12.47
CA LEU A 53 -4.51 -0.29 11.53
C LEU A 53 -4.53 -1.15 10.26
N SER A 54 -3.54 -2.03 10.08
CA SER A 54 -3.31 -2.74 8.82
C SER A 54 -4.09 -4.06 8.72
N GLY A 55 -4.65 -4.58 9.82
CA GLY A 55 -5.39 -5.85 9.82
C GLY A 55 -4.48 -7.08 9.76
N GLU A 56 -5.09 -8.28 9.82
CA GLU A 56 -4.35 -9.54 9.98
C GLU A 56 -3.49 -9.91 8.75
N LEU A 57 -3.86 -9.39 7.57
CA LEU A 57 -3.14 -9.66 6.32
C LEU A 57 -1.79 -8.90 6.21
N TYR A 58 -1.55 -7.90 7.06
CA TYR A 58 -0.40 -7.00 7.00
C TYR A 58 0.28 -6.84 8.37
N PRO A 59 0.84 -7.92 8.96
CA PRO A 59 1.39 -7.92 10.32
C PRO A 59 2.63 -7.01 10.48
N ASN A 60 3.24 -6.58 9.38
CA ASN A 60 4.43 -5.73 9.36
C ASN A 60 4.14 -4.28 8.95
N GLY A 61 2.85 -3.91 8.82
CA GLY A 61 2.41 -2.67 8.22
C GLY A 61 2.66 -2.65 6.71
N ILE A 62 2.38 -1.51 6.08
CA ILE A 62 2.53 -1.33 4.63
C ILE A 62 3.51 -0.18 4.38
N PRO A 63 4.56 -0.36 3.58
CA PRO A 63 5.55 0.70 3.34
C PRO A 63 4.94 1.91 2.62
N ILE A 64 5.48 3.09 2.89
CA ILE A 64 5.13 4.35 2.23
C ILE A 64 6.39 4.87 1.55
N TYR A 65 6.38 4.92 0.22
CA TYR A 65 7.51 5.40 -0.59
C TYR A 65 7.25 6.81 -1.13
N ASP A 66 8.29 7.42 -1.71
CA ASP A 66 8.12 8.63 -2.52
C ASP A 66 7.35 8.28 -3.81
N GLU A 67 6.35 9.09 -4.15
CA GLU A 67 5.60 8.92 -5.39
C GLU A 67 6.44 9.17 -6.64
N ALA A 68 7.54 9.91 -6.53
CA ALA A 68 8.50 10.07 -7.63
C ALA A 68 9.05 8.71 -8.11
N ASP A 69 9.08 7.70 -7.24
CA ASP A 69 9.55 6.34 -7.55
C ASP A 69 8.45 5.42 -8.11
N LEU A 70 7.23 5.90 -8.33
CA LEU A 70 6.08 5.11 -8.78
C LEU A 70 6.39 4.15 -9.93
N CYS A 71 6.99 4.65 -11.01
CA CYS A 71 7.33 3.83 -12.18
C CYS A 71 8.36 2.73 -11.88
N HIS A 72 9.25 2.97 -10.92
CA HIS A 72 10.22 1.98 -10.46
C HIS A 72 9.53 0.93 -9.57
N LEU A 73 8.74 1.39 -8.61
CA LEU A 73 8.00 0.56 -7.65
C LEU A 73 7.01 -0.39 -8.31
N ILE A 74 6.30 0.04 -9.36
CA ILE A 74 5.40 -0.84 -10.13
C ILE A 74 6.15 -2.09 -10.64
N LYS A 75 7.38 -1.90 -11.13
CA LYS A 75 8.22 -3.00 -11.65
C LYS A 75 8.82 -3.83 -10.53
N GLU A 76 9.37 -3.18 -9.50
CA GLU A 76 10.05 -3.84 -8.39
C GLU A 76 9.07 -4.71 -7.58
N LEU A 77 7.89 -4.19 -7.29
CA LEU A 77 6.88 -4.85 -6.47
C LEU A 77 5.95 -5.77 -7.28
N ASN A 78 6.06 -5.76 -8.61
CA ASN A 78 5.16 -6.44 -9.55
C ASN A 78 3.70 -6.00 -9.35
N GLY A 79 3.45 -4.69 -9.34
CA GLY A 79 2.10 -4.14 -9.20
C GLY A 79 1.23 -4.43 -10.42
N ASP A 80 0.06 -5.01 -10.21
CA ASP A 80 -0.97 -5.26 -11.22
C ASP A 80 -1.86 -4.04 -11.43
N GLU A 81 -2.13 -3.29 -10.36
CA GLU A 81 -3.00 -2.11 -10.32
C GLU A 81 -2.36 -0.95 -9.53
N VAL A 82 -2.75 0.28 -9.88
CA VAL A 82 -2.37 1.53 -9.22
C VAL A 82 -3.60 2.39 -9.00
#